data_AF-A0A1Q4AE39-F1
#
_entry.id   AF-A0A1Q4AE39-F1
#
_cell.length_a   1.000
_cell.length_b   1.000
_cell.length_c   1.000
_cell.angle_alpha   90.00
_cell.angle_beta   90.00
_cell.angle_gamma   90.00
#
_symmetry.space_group_name_H-M   'P 1'
#
loop_
_entity.id
_entity.type
_entity.pdbx_description
1 polymer ?
#
loop_
_entity_poly.entity_id
_entity_poly.type
_entity_poly.pdbx_seq_one_letter_code
_entity_poly.pdbx_strand_id
1 'polypeptide(L)' 'MAYHRELKCDVLSLTYDFTTHVGTLKMGDGNDCDLAKCFGVFNRIDPGVCLIKTFAGSAFVATHQILKG' A
#
# COMPACT_ATOMS: atom_id res chain seq x y z
N MET A 1 12.64 -8.48 -10.28
CA MET A 1 11.58 -7.96 -9.39
C MET A 1 11.00 -9.12 -8.61
N ALA A 2 10.66 -8.94 -7.33
CA ALA A 2 10.15 -10.01 -6.48
C ALA A 2 8.63 -9.89 -6.34
N TYR A 3 7.89 -10.84 -6.89
CA TYR A 3 6.44 -10.90 -6.77
C TYR A 3 6.03 -11.15 -5.32
N HIS A 4 5.28 -10.22 -4.72
CA HIS A 4 4.85 -10.32 -3.34
C HIS A 4 3.52 -11.09 -3.26
N ARG A 5 3.59 -12.38 -2.86
CA ARG A 5 2.44 -13.31 -2.91
C ARG A 5 1.19 -12.82 -2.17
N GLU A 6 1.37 -12.08 -1.07
CA GLU A 6 0.23 -11.54 -0.31
C GLU A 6 -0.41 -10.33 -0.98
N LEU A 7 0.39 -9.44 -1.58
CA LEU A 7 -0.09 -8.21 -2.23
C LEU A 7 -0.52 -8.44 -3.69
N LYS A 8 -0.14 -9.60 -4.23
CA LYS A 8 -0.41 -10.02 -5.61
C LYS A 8 0.19 -9.13 -6.69
N CYS A 9 1.22 -8.35 -6.34
CA CYS A 9 1.92 -7.43 -7.23
C CYS A 9 3.44 -7.50 -7.06
N ASP A 10 4.18 -6.94 -8.03
CA ASP A 10 5.60 -6.70 -7.85
C ASP A 10 5.81 -5.45 -7.00
N VAL A 11 6.28 -5.64 -5.78
CA VAL A 11 6.51 -4.55 -4.83
C VAL A 11 7.91 -3.98 -5.05
N LEU A 12 7.97 -2.70 -5.41
CA LEU A 12 9.22 -1.95 -5.51
C LEU A 12 9.64 -1.42 -4.15
N SER A 13 8.70 -0.82 -3.41
CA SER A 13 8.94 -0.30 -2.07
C SER A 13 7.66 -0.23 -1.27
N LEU A 14 7.78 -0.49 0.02
CA LEU A 14 6.75 -0.25 1.02
C LEU A 14 7.32 0.70 2.07
N THR A 15 6.66 1.83 2.28
CA THR A 15 7.07 2.83 3.28
C THR A 15 5.89 3.23 4.15
N TYR A 16 6.17 3.60 5.39
CA TYR A 16 5.16 4.03 6.35
C TYR A 16 5.63 5.25 7.14
N ASP A 17 4.75 6.23 7.32
CA ASP A 17 4.96 7.38 8.20
C ASP A 17 4.05 7.26 9.43
N PHE A 18 4.66 7.00 10.59
CA PHE A 18 3.96 6.86 11.88
C PHE A 18 3.45 8.19 12.45
N THR A 19 3.94 9.33 11.98
CA THR A 19 3.47 10.64 12.44
C THR A 19 2.13 10.98 11.81
N THR A 20 2.00 10.70 10.51
CA THR A 20 0.78 10.98 9.73
C THR A 20 -0.12 9.77 9.56
N HIS A 21 0.31 8.59 10.02
CA HIS A 21 -0.35 7.31 9.85
C HIS A 21 -0.64 6.96 8.38
N VAL A 22 0.32 7.28 7.49
CA VAL A 22 0.19 7.10 6.04
C VAL A 22 1.12 6.01 5.53
N GLY A 23 0.54 4.98 4.91
CA GLY A 23 1.24 3.97 4.14
C GLY A 23 1.44 4.40 2.68
N THR A 24 2.56 4.01 2.09
CA THR A 24 2.79 4.14 0.65
C THR A 24 3.30 2.82 0.08
N LEU A 25 2.63 2.33 -0.95
CA LEU A 25 3.01 1.16 -1.71
C LEU A 25 3.39 1.59 -3.13
N LYS A 26 4.62 1.30 -3.55
CA LYS A 26 5.05 1.43 -4.95
C LYS A 26 5.17 0.05 -5.58
N MET A 27 4.54 -0.12 -6.73
CA MET A 27 4.49 -1.34 -7.52
C MET A 27 5.24 -1.14 -8.84
N GLY A 28 5.56 -2.24 -9.53
CA GLY A 28 6.03 -2.16 -10.92
C GLY A 28 5.03 -1.47 -11.86
N ASP A 29 5.50 -0.98 -13.01
CA ASP A 29 4.63 -0.38 -14.03
C ASP A 29 3.54 -1.35 -14.50
N GLY A 30 2.32 -0.85 -14.67
CA GLY A 30 1.18 -1.64 -15.14
C GLY A 30 0.64 -2.69 -14.16
N ASN A 31 1.18 -2.76 -12.94
CA ASN A 31 0.67 -3.65 -11.90
C ASN A 31 -0.48 -3.03 -11.09
N ASP A 32 -1.32 -3.91 -10.57
CA ASP A 32 -2.34 -3.60 -9.57
C ASP A 32 -2.12 -4.50 -8.34
N CYS A 33 -2.56 -4.06 -7.17
CA CYS A 33 -2.48 -4.85 -5.94
C CYS A 33 -3.86 -5.26 -5.43
N ASP A 34 -3.90 -6.37 -4.70
CA ASP A 34 -5.08 -6.71 -3.91
C ASP A 34 -5.21 -5.73 -2.74
N LEU A 35 -6.16 -4.81 -2.85
CA LEU A 35 -6.37 -3.75 -1.86
C LEU A 35 -6.69 -4.30 -0.46
N ALA A 36 -7.51 -5.34 -0.35
CA ALA A 36 -7.86 -5.91 0.94
C ALA A 36 -6.63 -6.47 1.66
N LYS A 37 -5.72 -7.10 0.89
CA LYS A 37 -4.44 -7.58 1.40
C LYS A 37 -3.47 -6.43 1.69
N CYS A 38 -3.46 -5.39 0.85
CA CYS A 38 -2.69 -4.17 1.08
C CYS A 38 -3.06 -3.52 2.43
N PHE A 39 -4.35 -3.35 2.71
CA PHE A 39 -4.81 -2.89 4.02
C PHE A 39 -4.35 -3.81 5.14
N GLY A 40 -4.47 -5.14 4.97
CA GLY A 40 -4.01 -6.10 5.96
C GLY A 40 -2.53 -5.97 6.31
N VAL A 41 -1.67 -5.71 5.32
CA VAL A 41 -0.24 -5.46 5.52
C VAL A 41 -0.03 -4.18 6.34
N PHE A 42 -0.61 -3.05 5.93
CA PHE A 42 -0.43 -1.78 6.63
C PHE A 42 -1.07 -1.75 8.03
N ASN A 43 -2.19 -2.43 8.22
CA ASN A 43 -2.85 -2.57 9.52
C ASN A 43 -2.02 -3.40 10.52
N ARG A 44 -1.18 -4.34 10.02
CA ARG A 44 -0.23 -5.06 10.88
C ARG A 44 0.99 -4.23 11.26
N ILE A 45 1.39 -3.28 10.41
CA ILE A 45 2.46 -2.33 10.71
C ILE A 45 1.98 -1.34 11.77
N ASP A 46 0.80 -0.78 11.56
CA ASP A 46 0.15 0.11 12.50
C ASP A 46 -1.37 -0.01 12.39
N PRO A 47 -2.05 -0.51 13.43
CA PRO A 47 -3.52 -0.51 13.49
C PRO A 47 -4.09 0.91 13.36
N GLY A 48 -3.29 1.94 13.65
CA GLY A 48 -3.53 3.37 13.52
C GLY A 48 -3.65 3.90 12.09
N VAL A 49 -3.25 3.13 11.07
CA VAL A 49 -3.21 3.61 9.67
C VAL A 49 -4.51 4.29 9.23
N CYS A 50 -4.36 5.50 8.68
CA CYS A 50 -5.47 6.35 8.23
C CYS A 50 -5.57 6.40 6.70
N LEU A 51 -4.45 6.25 6.02
CA LEU A 51 -4.35 6.45 4.57
C LEU A 51 -3.33 5.50 3.96
N ILE A 52 -3.63 4.97 2.77
CA ILE A 52 -2.66 4.26 1.94
C ILE A 52 -2.63 4.91 0.56
N LYS A 53 -1.45 5.22 0.07
CA LYS A 53 -1.21 5.70 -1.29
C LYS A 53 -0.57 4.61 -2.13
N THR A 54 -1.10 4.35 -3.31
CA THR A 54 -0.58 3.34 -4.23
C THR A 54 -0.04 4.00 -5.50
N PHE A 55 1.10 3.50 -5.98
CA PHE A 55 1.75 3.95 -7.21
C PHE A 55 2.14 2.74 -8.05
N ALA A 56 1.94 2.82 -9.37
CA ALA A 56 2.44 1.86 -10.36
C ALA A 56 3.54 2.55 -11.15
N GLY A 57 4.80 2.15 -10.92
CA GLY A 57 5.97 2.88 -11.36
C GLY A 57 6.01 4.30 -10.79
N SER A 58 6.01 5.31 -11.67
CA SER A 58 5.94 6.72 -11.32
C SER A 58 4.51 7.29 -11.31
N ALA A 59 3.52 6.52 -11.76
CA ALA A 59 2.14 6.95 -11.83
C ALA A 59 1.43 6.75 -10.47
N PHE A 60 0.79 7.81 -9.98
CA PHE A 60 -0.13 7.70 -8.86
C PHE A 60 -1.38 6.95 -9.31
N VAL A 61 -1.75 5.91 -8.56
CA VAL A 61 -2.91 5.06 -8.89
C VAL A 61 -4.11 5.50 -8.06
N ALA A 62 -3.98 5.44 -6.73
CA ALA A 62 -5.10 5.71 -5.86
C ALA A 62 -4.68 6.09 -4.43
N THR A 63 -5.60 6.75 -3.75
CA THR A 63 -5.57 6.97 -2.30
C THR A 63 -6.72 6.23 -1.67
N HIS A 64 -6.42 5.48 -0.62
CA HIS A 64 -7.39 4.70 0.13
C HIS A 64 -7.44 5.19 1.57
N GLN A 65 -8.56 5.81 1.95
CA GLN A 65 -8.81 6.22 3.33
C GLN A 65 -9.41 5.05 4.11
N ILE A 66 -8.90 4.84 5.31
CA ILE A 66 -9.42 3.85 6.23
C ILE A 66 -10.38 4.58 7.16
N LEU A 67 -11.67 4.45 6.86
CA LEU A 67 -12.73 4.97 7.72
C LEU A 67 -12.84 4.03 8.93
N LYS A 68 -12.36 4.47 10.09
CA LYS A 68 -12.63 3.80 11.36
C LYS A 68 -13.99 4.28 11.86
N GLY A 69 -14.95 3.34 11.90
CA GLY A 69 -16.25 3.55 12.54
C GLY A 69 -16.14 3.63 14.05
#